data_AF-A0A0G0IMF2-F1
#
_entry.id   AF-A0A0G0IMF2-F1
#
_cell.length_a   1.000
_cell.length_b   1.000
_cell.length_c   1.000
_cell.angle_alpha   90.00
_cell.angle_beta   90.00
_cell.angle_gamma   90.00
#
_symmetry.space_group_name_H-M   'P 1'
#
loop_
_entity.id
_entity.type
_entity.pdbx_description
1 polymer ?
#
loop_
_entity_poly.entity_id
_entity_poly.type
_entity_poly.pdbx_seq_one_letter_code
_entity_poly.pdbx_strand_id
1 'polypeptide(L)'
;MKNKKNILVIGGGTGTYTVLMGLKKYPVDLSVIITMMDSGGSNRVIRDEFGLLPTSDIRQCIVALSSETPRDILRKLFTYRYNAGTGITGMTFGNLFMAALTDIYGSQEEAVKKTCEFLDVQGKIIPVTYENTHLVARYDNGKQVLGEHFIDEPDGDLCKHRIVEVGVFPPASANKDALAEIKKADMIILGPGDLYTSVLPNLVVDGVAEAIRKSKSKVVFIMNLMTRFGQTTLYSP
;
A
#
# COMPACT_ATOMS: atom_id res chain seq x y z
N MET A 1 -0.18 28.90 17.36
CA MET A 1 0.02 28.06 16.16
C MET A 1 -1.28 27.31 15.91
N LYS A 2 -1.89 27.40 14.71
CA LYS A 2 -3.08 26.58 14.41
C LYS A 2 -2.66 25.11 14.51
N ASN A 3 -3.37 24.33 15.32
CA ASN A 3 -3.13 22.90 15.44
C ASN A 3 -3.34 22.27 14.05
N LYS A 4 -2.28 21.71 13.45
CA LYS A 4 -2.39 21.05 12.15
C LYS A 4 -3.35 19.87 12.27
N LYS A 5 -4.09 19.60 11.20
CA LYS A 5 -5.02 18.47 11.15
C LYS A 5 -4.26 17.20 10.80
N ASN A 6 -4.54 16.11 11.52
CA ASN A 6 -4.01 14.79 11.23
C ASN A 6 -4.87 14.15 10.13
N ILE A 7 -4.31 13.97 8.94
CA ILE A 7 -4.98 13.30 7.83
C ILE A 7 -4.30 11.96 7.58
N LEU A 8 -5.08 10.90 7.76
CA LEU A 8 -4.66 9.53 7.48
C LEU A 8 -5.21 9.09 6.12
N VAL A 9 -4.34 8.62 5.23
CA VAL A 9 -4.72 7.97 3.97
C VAL A 9 -4.58 6.46 4.12
N ILE A 10 -5.53 5.67 3.64
CA ILE A 10 -5.46 4.20 3.63
C ILE A 10 -5.67 3.72 2.20
N GLY A 11 -4.70 2.99 1.65
CA GLY A 11 -4.78 2.51 0.27
C GLY A 11 -3.55 1.75 -0.19
N GLY A 12 -3.30 1.84 -1.50
CA GLY A 12 -2.15 1.30 -2.20
C GLY A 12 -1.94 2.00 -3.54
N GLY A 13 -0.87 1.64 -4.24
CA GLY A 13 -0.61 2.02 -5.62
C GLY A 13 -0.51 3.53 -5.92
N THR A 14 -0.77 3.84 -7.19
CA THR A 14 -0.62 5.19 -7.78
C THR A 14 -1.72 6.17 -7.37
N GLY A 15 -2.90 5.67 -6.98
CA GLY A 15 -3.99 6.50 -6.47
C GLY A 15 -3.61 7.18 -5.15
N THR A 16 -3.06 6.39 -4.22
CA THR A 16 -2.51 6.87 -2.95
C THR A 16 -1.38 7.88 -3.17
N TYR A 17 -0.46 7.59 -4.09
CA TYR A 17 0.61 8.51 -4.47
C TYR A 17 0.07 9.90 -4.87
N THR A 18 -0.95 9.93 -5.72
CA THR A 18 -1.57 11.17 -6.20
C THR A 18 -2.20 11.97 -5.05
N VAL A 19 -2.92 11.30 -4.15
CA VAL A 19 -3.54 11.93 -2.98
C VAL A 19 -2.48 12.53 -2.07
N LEU A 20 -1.40 11.80 -1.78
CA LEU A 20 -0.31 12.29 -0.93
C LEU A 20 0.38 13.51 -1.54
N MET A 21 0.69 13.48 -2.84
CA MET A 21 1.29 14.61 -3.56
C MET A 21 0.37 15.86 -3.54
N GLY A 22 -0.94 15.67 -3.58
CA GLY A 22 -1.92 16.75 -3.46
C GLY A 22 -1.99 17.32 -2.05
N LEU A 23 -2.15 16.46 -1.05
CA LEU A 23 -2.34 16.84 0.35
C LEU A 23 -1.09 17.47 0.97
N LYS A 24 0.11 17.06 0.53
CA LYS A 24 1.39 17.60 1.02
C LYS A 24 1.54 19.12 0.84
N LYS A 25 0.74 19.72 -0.05
CA LYS A 25 0.71 21.17 -0.29
C LYS A 25 -0.04 21.96 0.80
N TYR A 26 -0.75 21.27 1.68
CA TYR A 26 -1.55 21.88 2.74
C TYR A 26 -0.84 21.77 4.11
N PRO A 27 -1.12 22.66 5.06
CA PRO A 27 -0.53 22.63 6.40
C PRO A 27 -1.21 21.56 7.28
N VAL A 28 -0.98 20.29 6.95
CA VAL A 28 -1.54 19.10 7.60
C VAL A 28 -0.42 18.15 8.02
N ASP A 29 -0.70 17.31 9.00
CA ASP A 29 0.19 16.21 9.37
C ASP A 29 -0.31 14.94 8.69
N LEU A 30 0.51 14.38 7.79
CA LEU A 30 0.14 13.25 6.94
C LEU A 30 0.65 11.93 7.51
N SER A 31 -0.25 10.96 7.56
CA SER A 31 0.09 9.55 7.70
C SER A 31 -0.57 8.74 6.59
N VAL A 32 0.06 7.64 6.22
CA VAL A 32 -0.49 6.69 5.25
C VAL A 32 -0.34 5.27 5.78
N ILE A 33 -1.43 4.50 5.70
CA ILE A 33 -1.44 3.05 5.88
C ILE A 33 -1.51 2.40 4.50
N ILE A 34 -0.63 1.45 4.27
CA ILE A 34 -0.49 0.76 2.99
C ILE A 34 -0.48 -0.75 3.13
N THR A 35 -1.05 -1.40 2.12
CA THR A 35 -1.12 -2.85 2.00
C THR A 35 0.27 -3.45 1.80
N MET A 36 0.48 -4.64 2.38
CA MET A 36 1.71 -5.43 2.22
C MET A 36 1.43 -6.77 1.50
N MET A 37 0.34 -6.82 0.73
CA MET A 37 -0.16 -8.05 0.10
C MET A 37 0.08 -8.11 -1.42
N ASP A 38 0.60 -7.03 -2.04
CA ASP A 38 0.95 -7.01 -3.47
C ASP A 38 1.93 -8.15 -3.79
N SER A 39 1.59 -8.94 -4.80
CA SER A 39 2.37 -10.10 -5.23
C SER A 39 2.75 -10.06 -6.71
N GLY A 40 2.59 -8.91 -7.36
CA GLY A 40 2.82 -8.73 -8.79
C GLY A 40 4.21 -8.20 -9.15
N GLY A 41 4.60 -8.34 -10.41
CA GLY A 41 5.78 -7.70 -11.00
C GLY A 41 7.07 -7.84 -10.16
N SER A 42 7.72 -6.72 -9.84
CA SER A 42 8.95 -6.73 -9.04
C SER A 42 8.73 -7.16 -7.58
N ASN A 43 7.51 -7.05 -7.05
CA ASN A 43 7.23 -7.54 -5.70
C ASN A 43 7.23 -9.07 -5.63
N ARG A 44 6.88 -9.74 -6.72
CA ARG A 44 7.03 -11.20 -6.80
C ARG A 44 8.46 -11.62 -6.50
N VAL A 45 9.46 -10.96 -7.11
CA VAL A 45 10.88 -11.21 -6.84
C VAL A 45 11.22 -10.90 -5.36
N ILE A 46 10.76 -9.77 -4.83
CA ILE A 46 10.99 -9.39 -3.42
C ILE A 46 10.41 -10.44 -2.44
N ARG A 47 9.25 -11.01 -2.76
CA ARG A 47 8.61 -12.05 -1.94
C ARG A 47 9.26 -13.42 -2.12
N ASP A 48 9.36 -13.88 -3.36
CA ASP A 48 9.74 -15.26 -3.69
C ASP A 48 11.24 -15.52 -3.52
N GLU A 49 12.09 -14.52 -3.81
CA GLU A 49 13.55 -14.69 -3.78
C GLU A 49 14.19 -14.12 -2.50
N PHE A 50 13.70 -12.98 -1.99
CA PHE A 50 14.24 -12.36 -0.77
C PHE A 50 13.46 -12.72 0.50
N GLY A 51 12.28 -13.34 0.38
CA GLY A 51 11.44 -13.66 1.55
C GLY A 51 10.88 -12.43 2.26
N LEU A 52 10.84 -11.27 1.59
CA LEU A 52 10.43 -9.99 2.17
C LEU A 52 9.01 -9.62 1.77
N LEU A 53 8.35 -8.78 2.57
CA LEU A 53 7.07 -8.20 2.17
C LEU A 53 7.26 -7.20 1.03
N PRO A 54 6.26 -7.01 0.15
CA PRO A 54 6.33 -6.09 -0.99
C PRO A 54 6.67 -4.67 -0.55
N THR A 55 7.53 -4.01 -1.31
CA THR A 55 8.02 -2.66 -0.99
C THR A 55 7.55 -1.59 -1.97
N SER A 56 6.88 -1.97 -3.06
CA SER A 56 6.55 -1.02 -4.13
C SER A 56 5.61 0.10 -3.67
N ASP A 57 4.58 -0.19 -2.87
CA ASP A 57 3.66 0.83 -2.36
C ASP A 57 4.30 1.71 -1.28
N ILE A 58 5.15 1.13 -0.43
CA ILE A 58 5.99 1.89 0.51
C ILE A 58 6.86 2.87 -0.28
N ARG A 59 7.57 2.38 -1.30
CA ARG A 59 8.45 3.19 -2.15
C ARG A 59 7.69 4.35 -2.79
N GLN A 60 6.48 4.12 -3.30
CA GLN A 60 5.66 5.18 -3.88
C GLN A 60 5.32 6.25 -2.84
N CYS A 61 4.90 5.85 -1.64
CA CYS A 61 4.61 6.79 -0.55
C CYS A 61 5.85 7.59 -0.12
N ILE A 62 7.00 6.93 -0.03
CA ILE A 62 8.29 7.56 0.29
C ILE A 62 8.60 8.63 -0.74
N VAL A 63 8.48 8.31 -2.04
CA VAL A 63 8.71 9.27 -3.12
C VAL A 63 7.71 10.42 -3.05
N ALA A 64 6.43 10.16 -2.76
CA ALA A 64 5.42 11.22 -2.65
C ALA A 64 5.75 12.22 -1.53
N LEU A 65 6.17 11.71 -0.38
CA LEU A 65 6.36 12.48 0.85
C LEU A 65 7.80 13.00 1.04
N SER A 66 8.79 12.55 0.26
CA SER A 66 10.18 13.05 0.31
C SER A 66 10.29 14.54 -0.02
N SER A 67 11.15 15.30 0.65
CA SER A 67 11.35 16.73 0.35
C SER A 67 11.80 16.99 -1.11
N GLU A 68 11.39 18.13 -1.68
CA GLU A 68 11.62 18.46 -3.10
C GLU A 68 13.03 19.02 -3.38
N THR A 69 13.82 19.35 -2.35
CA THR A 69 15.11 20.03 -2.50
C THR A 69 16.08 19.66 -1.38
N PRO A 70 17.40 19.46 -1.65
CA PRO A 70 18.11 19.43 -2.94
C PRO A 70 18.44 17.99 -3.45
N ARG A 71 17.52 17.01 -3.32
CA ARG A 71 17.84 15.58 -3.61
C ARG A 71 17.07 14.99 -4.81
N ASP A 72 16.93 15.75 -5.90
CA ASP A 72 16.32 15.28 -7.16
C ASP A 72 16.93 13.95 -7.63
N ILE A 73 18.24 13.76 -7.45
CA ILE A 73 18.91 12.50 -7.79
C ILE A 73 18.41 11.31 -6.96
N LEU A 74 18.17 11.46 -5.65
CA LEU A 74 17.71 10.35 -4.81
C LEU A 74 16.29 9.95 -5.21
N ARG A 75 15.43 10.92 -5.48
CA ARG A 75 14.09 10.65 -5.99
C ARG A 75 14.16 9.90 -7.31
N LYS A 76 15.00 10.36 -8.26
CA LYS A 76 15.23 9.68 -9.54
C LYS A 76 15.72 8.25 -9.35
N LEU A 77 16.70 8.01 -8.48
CA LEU A 77 17.20 6.68 -8.14
C LEU A 77 16.09 5.79 -7.57
N PHE A 78 15.31 6.28 -6.61
CA PHE A 78 14.21 5.51 -6.04
C PHE A 78 13.08 5.23 -7.02
N THR A 79 12.95 6.00 -8.10
CA THR A 79 12.02 5.72 -9.20
C THR A 79 12.64 4.96 -10.38
N TYR A 80 13.95 4.76 -10.38
CA TYR A 80 14.65 4.15 -11.50
C TYR A 80 14.31 2.67 -11.62
N ARG A 81 13.74 2.30 -12.78
CA ARG A 81 13.45 0.91 -13.15
C ARG A 81 14.50 0.43 -14.15
N TYR A 82 15.14 -0.68 -13.83
CA TYR A 82 16.11 -1.31 -14.71
C TYR A 82 15.42 -1.83 -15.98
N ASN A 83 15.94 -1.44 -17.12
CA ASN A 83 15.46 -1.80 -18.46
C ASN A 83 16.29 -2.90 -19.13
N ALA A 84 17.42 -3.28 -18.55
CA ALA A 84 18.28 -4.37 -19.00
C ALA A 84 19.02 -5.01 -17.81
N GLY A 85 19.55 -6.22 -18.04
CA GLY A 85 20.32 -7.00 -17.06
C GLY A 85 19.60 -8.27 -16.60
N THR A 86 20.30 -9.39 -16.65
CA THR A 86 19.77 -10.70 -16.21
C THR A 86 19.47 -10.66 -14.72
N GLY A 87 18.26 -11.05 -14.32
CA GLY A 87 17.81 -11.08 -12.92
C GLY A 87 17.41 -9.73 -12.31
N ILE A 88 17.69 -8.60 -12.97
CA ILE A 88 17.34 -7.26 -12.46
C ILE A 88 16.40 -6.47 -13.38
N THR A 89 16.21 -6.91 -14.63
CA THR A 89 15.30 -6.26 -15.57
C THR A 89 13.89 -6.18 -14.98
N GLY A 90 13.29 -5.00 -15.02
CA GLY A 90 11.98 -4.74 -14.45
C GLY A 90 11.98 -4.41 -12.95
N MET A 91 13.08 -4.65 -12.23
CA MET A 91 13.19 -4.24 -10.83
C MET A 91 13.38 -2.72 -10.71
N THR A 92 13.01 -2.19 -9.55
CA THR A 92 13.24 -0.77 -9.23
C THR A 92 14.40 -0.70 -8.24
N PHE A 93 15.34 0.24 -8.44
CA PHE A 93 16.46 0.45 -7.52
C PHE A 93 15.98 0.69 -6.09
N GLY A 94 14.92 1.47 -5.89
CA GLY A 94 14.36 1.72 -4.56
C GLY A 94 13.89 0.45 -3.82
N ASN A 95 13.37 -0.55 -4.54
CA ASN A 95 12.97 -1.83 -3.93
C ASN A 95 14.21 -2.65 -3.52
N LEU A 96 15.22 -2.70 -4.40
CA LEU A 96 16.50 -3.36 -4.10
C LEU A 96 17.25 -2.69 -2.95
N PHE A 97 17.25 -1.37 -2.90
CA PHE A 97 17.83 -0.60 -1.80
C PHE A 97 17.18 -0.95 -0.46
N MET A 98 15.84 -1.00 -0.40
CA MET A 98 15.13 -1.37 0.83
C MET A 98 15.34 -2.84 1.20
N ALA A 99 15.46 -3.74 0.23
CA ALA A 99 15.82 -5.14 0.48
C ALA A 99 17.21 -5.23 1.13
N ALA A 100 18.21 -4.52 0.58
CA ALA A 100 19.55 -4.46 1.15
C ALA A 100 19.56 -3.86 2.57
N LEU A 101 18.80 -2.79 2.83
CA LEU A 101 18.68 -2.25 4.19
C LEU A 101 18.00 -3.23 5.15
N THR A 102 17.03 -4.01 4.66
CA THR A 102 16.37 -5.03 5.48
C THR A 102 17.36 -6.12 5.89
N ASP A 103 18.23 -6.56 4.98
CA ASP A 103 19.32 -7.50 5.27
C ASP A 103 20.33 -6.93 6.28
N ILE A 104 20.77 -5.68 6.09
CA ILE A 104 21.74 -5.01 6.97
C ILE A 104 21.20 -4.83 8.40
N TYR A 105 19.93 -4.41 8.55
CA TYR A 105 19.32 -4.14 9.85
C TYR A 105 18.62 -5.36 10.46
N GLY A 106 18.43 -6.44 9.70
CA GLY A 106 17.66 -7.62 10.10
C GLY A 106 16.17 -7.35 10.33
N SER A 107 15.64 -6.22 9.86
CA SER A 107 14.25 -5.80 10.09
C SER A 107 13.74 -4.92 8.96
N GLN A 108 12.63 -5.32 8.34
CA GLN A 108 11.98 -4.54 7.30
C GLN A 108 11.36 -3.26 7.86
N GLU A 109 10.92 -3.28 9.11
CA GLU A 109 10.43 -2.09 9.82
C GLU A 109 11.52 -1.03 9.97
N GLU A 110 12.69 -1.43 10.48
CA GLU A 110 13.81 -0.50 10.65
C GLU A 110 14.34 -0.03 9.28
N ALA A 111 14.36 -0.89 8.27
CA ALA A 111 14.75 -0.52 6.91
C ALA A 111 13.83 0.56 6.31
N VAL A 112 12.51 0.45 6.47
CA VAL A 112 11.55 1.46 6.01
C VAL A 112 11.77 2.78 6.75
N LYS A 113 11.94 2.74 8.08
CA LYS A 113 12.22 3.92 8.90
C LYS A 113 13.51 4.62 8.49
N LYS A 114 14.60 3.88 8.31
CA LYS A 114 15.90 4.40 7.87
C LYS A 114 15.83 4.97 6.46
N THR A 115 15.05 4.35 5.57
CA THR A 115 14.79 4.89 4.23
C THR A 115 14.05 6.22 4.29
N CYS A 116 13.04 6.34 5.17
CA CYS A 116 12.30 7.58 5.38
C CYS A 116 13.20 8.72 5.91
N GLU A 117 14.07 8.41 6.88
CA GLU A 117 15.09 9.35 7.38
C GLU A 117 16.06 9.77 6.26
N PHE A 118 16.55 8.80 5.47
CA PHE A 118 17.49 9.05 4.38
C PHE A 118 16.92 9.91 3.26
N LEU A 119 15.61 9.79 2.98
CA LEU A 119 14.91 10.57 1.95
C LEU A 119 14.17 11.78 2.49
N ASP A 120 14.33 12.12 3.78
CA ASP A 120 13.71 13.28 4.40
C ASP A 120 12.19 13.32 4.15
N VAL A 121 11.54 12.19 4.43
CA VAL A 121 10.10 11.99 4.25
C VAL A 121 9.31 12.85 5.23
N GLN A 122 8.41 13.68 4.69
CA GLN A 122 7.54 14.59 5.44
C GLN A 122 6.17 13.94 5.69
N GLY A 123 6.13 12.99 6.62
CA GLY A 123 4.93 12.26 7.01
C GLY A 123 5.26 10.88 7.58
N LYS A 124 4.23 10.10 7.93
CA LYS A 124 4.39 8.72 8.42
C LYS A 124 3.91 7.73 7.37
N ILE A 125 4.71 6.71 7.09
CA ILE A 125 4.37 5.63 6.15
C ILE A 125 4.37 4.34 6.94
N ILE A 126 3.21 3.69 7.00
CA ILE A 126 2.95 2.60 7.95
C ILE A 126 2.40 1.41 7.19
N PRO A 127 3.15 0.31 7.10
CA PRO A 127 2.61 -0.98 6.67
C PRO A 127 1.42 -1.38 7.53
N VAL A 128 0.32 -1.80 6.90
CA VAL A 128 -0.88 -2.26 7.63
C VAL A 128 -0.56 -3.45 8.54
N THR A 129 0.40 -4.29 8.15
CA THR A 129 0.95 -5.37 8.96
C THR A 129 2.39 -5.66 8.50
N TYR A 130 3.21 -6.22 9.40
CA TYR A 130 4.51 -6.83 9.06
C TYR A 130 4.45 -8.37 9.06
N GLU A 131 3.27 -8.95 9.28
CA GLU A 131 3.09 -10.40 9.24
C GLU A 131 3.01 -10.88 7.78
N ASN A 132 3.64 -12.02 7.50
CA ASN A 132 3.61 -12.60 6.17
C ASN A 132 2.22 -13.16 5.84
N THR A 133 1.47 -12.42 5.02
CA THR A 133 0.12 -12.78 4.62
C THR A 133 -0.14 -12.44 3.15
N HIS A 134 -1.17 -13.05 2.60
CA HIS A 134 -1.61 -12.90 1.21
C HIS A 134 -3.09 -12.52 1.18
N LEU A 135 -3.47 -11.73 0.18
CA LEU A 135 -4.86 -11.42 -0.11
C LEU A 135 -5.59 -12.69 -0.61
N VAL A 136 -6.81 -12.90 -0.12
CA VAL A 136 -7.71 -13.96 -0.60
C VAL A 136 -9.01 -13.33 -1.07
N ALA A 137 -9.49 -13.76 -2.24
CA ALA A 137 -10.82 -13.43 -2.74
C ALA A 137 -11.65 -14.69 -2.99
N ARG A 138 -12.92 -14.66 -2.58
CA ARG A 138 -13.92 -15.66 -2.96
C ARG A 138 -14.89 -15.06 -3.96
N TYR A 139 -15.18 -15.83 -5.01
CA TYR A 139 -16.07 -15.45 -6.09
C TYR A 139 -17.46 -16.07 -5.92
N ASP A 140 -18.45 -15.54 -6.63
CA ASP A 140 -19.85 -15.99 -6.57
C ASP A 140 -20.06 -17.45 -7.03
N ASN A 141 -19.17 -17.99 -7.86
CA ASN A 141 -19.13 -19.41 -8.23
C ASN A 141 -18.49 -20.32 -7.18
N GLY A 142 -18.07 -19.77 -6.03
CA GLY A 142 -17.42 -20.50 -4.95
C GLY A 142 -15.92 -20.69 -5.10
N LYS A 143 -15.30 -20.32 -6.23
CA LYS A 143 -13.83 -20.37 -6.41
C LYS A 143 -13.16 -19.37 -5.47
N GLN A 144 -12.05 -19.81 -4.87
CA GLN A 144 -11.18 -18.97 -4.06
C GLN A 144 -9.83 -18.78 -4.75
N VAL A 145 -9.31 -17.56 -4.68
CA VAL A 145 -8.00 -17.19 -5.22
C VAL A 145 -7.15 -16.59 -4.12
N LEU A 146 -5.92 -17.09 -4.01
CA LEU A 146 -4.89 -16.64 -3.06
C LEU A 146 -3.80 -15.90 -3.83
N GLY A 147 -3.47 -14.69 -3.38
CA GLY A 147 -2.47 -13.81 -3.99
C GLY A 147 -3.12 -12.65 -4.73
N GLU A 148 -2.62 -11.44 -4.47
CA GLU A 148 -3.16 -10.20 -5.03
C GLU A 148 -3.06 -10.17 -6.56
N HIS A 149 -1.93 -10.59 -7.13
CA HIS A 149 -1.71 -10.61 -8.58
C HIS A 149 -2.77 -11.41 -9.36
N PHE A 150 -3.22 -12.55 -8.83
CA PHE A 150 -4.24 -13.38 -9.50
C PHE A 150 -5.66 -12.83 -9.37
N ILE A 151 -5.88 -11.94 -8.40
CA ILE A 151 -7.14 -11.20 -8.24
C ILE A 151 -7.11 -9.96 -9.12
N ASP A 152 -5.94 -9.36 -9.27
CA ASP A 152 -5.72 -8.15 -10.05
C ASP A 152 -5.76 -8.41 -11.56
N GLU A 153 -5.14 -9.52 -11.99
CA GLU A 153 -5.13 -10.05 -13.35
C GLU A 153 -5.81 -11.44 -13.38
N PRO A 154 -7.15 -11.50 -13.26
CA PRO A 154 -7.86 -12.76 -13.21
C PRO A 154 -7.85 -13.49 -14.55
N ASP A 155 -7.88 -14.82 -14.49
CA ASP A 155 -8.03 -15.66 -15.68
C ASP A 155 -9.37 -15.41 -16.42
N GLY A 156 -9.46 -15.88 -17.67
CA GLY A 156 -10.58 -15.58 -18.56
C GLY A 156 -11.95 -16.14 -18.13
N ASP A 157 -11.99 -17.09 -17.21
CA ASP A 157 -13.26 -17.58 -16.65
C ASP A 157 -13.64 -16.77 -15.40
N LEU A 158 -12.67 -16.54 -14.53
CA LEU A 158 -12.84 -15.85 -13.26
C LEU A 158 -13.30 -14.39 -13.43
N CYS A 159 -12.88 -13.72 -14.50
CA CYS A 159 -13.25 -12.33 -14.78
C CYS A 159 -14.76 -12.10 -15.01
N LYS A 160 -15.54 -13.18 -15.24
CA LYS A 160 -17.00 -13.15 -15.40
C LYS A 160 -17.74 -13.23 -14.07
N HIS A 161 -17.04 -13.59 -13.01
CA HIS A 161 -17.60 -13.81 -11.67
C HIS A 161 -17.33 -12.63 -10.75
N ARG A 162 -18.27 -12.35 -9.85
CA ARG A 162 -18.13 -11.26 -8.88
C ARG A 162 -17.35 -11.75 -7.67
N ILE A 163 -16.44 -10.91 -7.17
CA ILE A 163 -15.87 -11.08 -5.84
C ILE A 163 -16.99 -10.82 -4.82
N VAL A 164 -17.21 -11.77 -3.92
CA VAL A 164 -18.26 -11.70 -2.88
C VAL A 164 -17.68 -11.60 -1.48
N GLU A 165 -16.41 -11.94 -1.31
CA GLU A 165 -15.71 -11.87 -0.03
C GLU A 165 -14.21 -11.67 -0.27
N VAL A 166 -13.58 -10.89 0.60
CA VAL A 166 -12.12 -10.73 0.67
C VAL A 166 -11.65 -10.93 2.09
N GLY A 167 -10.45 -11.49 2.21
CA GLY A 167 -9.79 -11.74 3.49
C GLY A 167 -8.29 -11.86 3.29
N VAL A 168 -7.60 -12.30 4.33
CA VAL A 168 -6.15 -12.53 4.31
C VAL A 168 -5.83 -13.92 4.84
N PHE A 169 -4.82 -14.55 4.24
CA PHE A 169 -4.33 -15.86 4.68
C PHE A 169 -2.79 -15.95 4.58
N PRO A 170 -2.08 -16.40 5.63
CA PRO A 170 -2.59 -16.66 6.99
C PRO A 170 -3.24 -15.42 7.64
N PRO A 171 -4.12 -15.58 8.65
CA PRO A 171 -4.69 -14.43 9.35
C PRO A 171 -3.59 -13.50 9.87
N ALA A 172 -3.78 -12.19 9.71
CA ALA A 172 -2.79 -11.19 10.10
C ALA A 172 -3.39 -10.10 10.99
N SER A 173 -2.61 -9.66 11.97
CA SER A 173 -2.96 -8.55 12.87
C SER A 173 -2.45 -7.22 12.34
N ALA A 174 -3.21 -6.15 12.58
CA ALA A 174 -2.77 -4.81 12.23
C ALA A 174 -1.52 -4.39 13.03
N ASN A 175 -0.63 -3.66 12.37
CA ASN A 175 0.47 -2.96 13.00
C ASN A 175 -0.08 -2.01 14.08
N LYS A 176 0.51 -2.04 15.28
CA LYS A 176 0.12 -1.16 16.40
C LYS A 176 0.22 0.32 16.04
N ASP A 177 1.19 0.69 15.22
CA ASP A 177 1.33 2.07 14.74
C ASP A 177 0.21 2.47 13.79
N ALA A 178 -0.28 1.54 12.97
CA ALA A 178 -1.43 1.77 12.10
C ALA A 178 -2.69 2.05 12.94
N LEU A 179 -2.94 1.22 13.97
CA LEU A 179 -4.05 1.43 14.91
C LEU A 179 -3.93 2.75 15.67
N ALA A 180 -2.71 3.12 16.07
CA ALA A 180 -2.44 4.37 16.77
C ALA A 180 -2.73 5.59 15.89
N GLU A 181 -2.37 5.56 14.61
CA GLU A 181 -2.66 6.68 13.70
C GLU A 181 -4.15 6.75 13.31
N ILE A 182 -4.86 5.62 13.18
CA ILE A 182 -6.33 5.61 13.00
C ILE A 182 -7.02 6.34 14.16
N LYS A 183 -6.57 6.10 15.39
CA LYS A 183 -7.13 6.72 16.60
C LYS A 183 -6.85 8.24 16.68
N LYS A 184 -5.72 8.70 16.14
CA LYS A 184 -5.30 10.11 16.19
C LYS A 184 -5.87 10.95 15.03
N ALA A 185 -6.31 10.32 13.95
CA ALA A 185 -6.73 11.00 12.74
C ALA A 185 -7.94 11.94 12.99
N ASP A 186 -7.86 13.16 12.46
CA ASP A 186 -9.04 14.03 12.33
C ASP A 186 -9.90 13.62 11.12
N MET A 187 -9.23 13.10 10.07
CA MET A 187 -9.86 12.63 8.84
C MET A 187 -9.16 11.36 8.35
N ILE A 188 -9.94 10.39 7.89
CA ILE A 188 -9.46 9.16 7.25
C ILE A 188 -9.93 9.18 5.80
N ILE A 189 -9.00 9.07 4.86
CA ILE A 189 -9.24 9.00 3.43
C ILE A 189 -8.99 7.57 2.96
N LEU A 190 -10.00 6.93 2.39
CA LEU A 190 -9.91 5.61 1.80
C LEU A 190 -9.76 5.74 0.28
N GLY A 191 -8.65 5.25 -0.26
CA GLY A 191 -8.35 5.33 -1.69
C GLY A 191 -7.94 6.73 -2.19
N PRO A 192 -8.03 6.98 -3.51
CA PRO A 192 -8.53 6.08 -4.54
C PRO A 192 -7.56 4.92 -4.79
N GLY A 193 -8.06 3.89 -5.45
CA GLY A 193 -7.29 2.70 -5.78
C GLY A 193 -8.21 1.52 -6.02
N ASP A 194 -7.66 0.43 -6.53
CA ASP A 194 -8.44 -0.77 -6.80
C ASP A 194 -9.13 -1.24 -5.53
N LEU A 195 -10.45 -1.40 -5.63
CA LEU A 195 -11.27 -1.66 -4.45
C LEU A 195 -10.78 -2.92 -3.74
N TYR A 196 -10.54 -3.99 -4.49
CA TYR A 196 -10.22 -5.29 -3.95
C TYR A 196 -8.72 -5.51 -3.69
N THR A 197 -7.83 -4.84 -4.43
CA THR A 197 -6.38 -5.09 -4.37
C THR A 197 -5.57 -3.94 -3.78
N SER A 198 -6.16 -2.75 -3.58
CA SER A 198 -5.49 -1.60 -2.93
C SER A 198 -6.19 -1.08 -1.67
N VAL A 199 -7.52 -1.01 -1.65
CA VAL A 199 -8.26 -0.40 -0.51
C VAL A 199 -8.67 -1.46 0.51
N LEU A 200 -9.50 -2.42 0.10
CA LEU A 200 -10.00 -3.48 1.00
C LEU A 200 -8.90 -4.33 1.65
N PRO A 201 -7.73 -4.62 1.03
CA PRO A 201 -6.66 -5.39 1.68
C PRO A 201 -6.19 -4.78 2.99
N ASN A 202 -6.28 -3.45 3.13
CA ASN A 202 -5.98 -2.79 4.40
C ASN A 202 -7.10 -2.98 5.44
N LEU A 203 -8.36 -2.98 5.00
CA LEU A 203 -9.52 -3.02 5.90
C LEU A 203 -9.84 -4.42 6.43
N VAL A 204 -9.45 -5.47 5.70
CA VAL A 204 -9.66 -6.88 6.09
C VAL A 204 -8.61 -7.40 7.07
N VAL A 205 -7.54 -6.64 7.32
CA VAL A 205 -6.55 -6.98 8.36
C VAL A 205 -7.17 -6.78 9.73
N ASP A 206 -6.93 -7.73 10.64
CA ASP A 206 -7.60 -7.74 11.94
C ASP A 206 -7.30 -6.47 12.74
N GLY A 207 -8.36 -5.90 13.34
CA GLY A 207 -8.31 -4.65 14.10
C GLY A 207 -8.52 -3.36 13.29
N VAL A 208 -8.25 -3.32 11.98
CA VAL A 208 -8.32 -2.06 11.19
C VAL A 208 -9.76 -1.53 11.10
N ALA A 209 -10.69 -2.34 10.59
CA ALA A 209 -12.09 -1.93 10.43
C ALA A 209 -12.73 -1.52 11.77
N GLU A 210 -12.40 -2.23 12.84
CA GLU A 210 -12.92 -1.94 14.18
C GLU A 210 -12.34 -0.65 14.76
N ALA A 211 -11.05 -0.37 14.54
CA ALA A 211 -10.43 0.89 14.93
C ALA A 211 -11.05 2.09 14.20
N ILE A 212 -11.32 1.96 12.90
CA ILE A 212 -12.00 3.02 12.11
C ILE A 212 -13.41 3.25 12.66
N ARG A 213 -14.17 2.18 12.93
CA ARG A 213 -15.55 2.26 13.45
C ARG A 213 -15.64 2.94 14.83
N LYS A 214 -14.63 2.72 15.68
CA LYS A 214 -14.49 3.36 16.99
C LYS A 214 -13.96 4.79 16.94
N SER A 215 -13.39 5.21 15.81
CA SER A 215 -12.80 6.53 15.65
C SER A 215 -13.87 7.62 15.55
N LYS A 216 -13.51 8.84 15.93
CA LYS A 216 -14.32 10.07 15.74
C LYS A 216 -13.96 10.81 14.44
N SER A 217 -13.02 10.27 13.65
CA SER A 217 -12.55 10.89 12.41
C SER A 217 -13.67 11.03 11.38
N LYS A 218 -13.60 12.07 10.56
CA LYS A 218 -14.40 12.11 9.32
C LYS A 218 -13.83 11.09 8.33
N VAL A 219 -14.63 10.12 7.91
CA VAL A 219 -14.22 9.13 6.89
C VAL A 219 -14.67 9.61 5.51
N VAL A 220 -13.73 9.66 4.57
CA VAL A 220 -13.94 10.04 3.18
C VAL A 220 -13.50 8.88 2.31
N PHE A 221 -14.42 8.31 1.52
CA PHE A 221 -14.08 7.33 0.50
C PHE A 221 -13.99 8.01 -0.85
N ILE A 222 -12.81 7.95 -1.49
CA ILE A 222 -12.61 8.46 -2.84
C ILE A 222 -12.94 7.32 -3.80
N MET A 223 -14.13 7.37 -4.39
CA MET A 223 -14.60 6.39 -5.36
C MET A 223 -13.75 6.39 -6.64
N ASN A 224 -13.64 5.22 -7.25
CA ASN A 224 -12.96 5.08 -8.52
C ASN A 224 -13.80 5.70 -9.65
N LEU A 225 -13.12 6.36 -10.60
CA LEU A 225 -13.76 6.94 -11.78
C LEU A 225 -14.16 5.90 -12.82
N MET A 226 -13.49 4.75 -12.83
CA MET A 226 -13.67 3.67 -13.80
C MET A 226 -13.79 2.34 -13.08
N THR A 227 -14.56 1.43 -13.66
CA THR A 227 -14.57 0.02 -13.26
C THR A 227 -13.26 -0.65 -13.65
N ARG A 228 -12.83 -1.63 -12.86
CA ARG A 228 -11.71 -2.52 -13.15
C ARG A 228 -12.22 -3.88 -13.59
N PHE A 229 -11.72 -4.34 -14.74
CA PHE A 229 -12.10 -5.63 -15.31
C PHE A 229 -11.84 -6.77 -14.33
N GLY A 230 -12.81 -7.67 -14.16
CA GLY A 230 -12.75 -8.82 -13.26
C GLY A 230 -12.83 -8.50 -11.76
N GLN A 231 -12.90 -7.21 -11.40
CA GLN A 231 -13.04 -6.76 -10.01
C GLN A 231 -14.36 -6.01 -9.79
N THR A 232 -14.60 -4.95 -10.55
CA THR A 232 -15.73 -4.03 -10.37
C THR A 232 -16.54 -3.83 -11.66
N THR A 233 -16.46 -4.77 -12.61
CA THR A 233 -17.13 -4.72 -13.93
C THR A 233 -18.62 -4.34 -13.88
N LEU A 234 -19.35 -4.79 -12.86
CA LEU A 234 -20.81 -4.60 -12.73
C LEU A 234 -21.19 -3.56 -11.67
N TYR A 235 -20.24 -2.72 -11.24
CA TYR A 235 -20.49 -1.74 -10.20
C TYR A 235 -21.12 -0.49 -10.80
N SER A 236 -22.10 0.10 -10.11
CA SER A 236 -22.63 1.39 -10.50
C SER A 236 -21.57 2.48 -10.27
N PRO A 237 -21.59 3.55 -11.07
CA PRO A 237 -20.88 4.78 -10.75
C PRO A 237 -21.29 5.38 -9.40
#